data_AF-A0A7J7KT88-F1
#
_entry.id   AF-A0A7J7KT88-F1
#
_cell.length_a   1.000
_cell.length_b   1.000
_cell.length_c   1.000
_cell.angle_alpha   90.00
_cell.angle_beta   90.00
_cell.angle_gamma   90.00
#
_symmetry.space_group_name_H-M   'P 1'
#
loop_
_entity.id
_entity.type
_entity.pdbx_description
1 polymer ?
#
loop_
_entity_poly.entity_id
_entity_poly.type
_entity_poly.pdbx_seq_one_letter_code
_entity_poly.pdbx_strand_id
1 'polypeptide(L)'
;MYYELRDCLNNLEKFKTILTSVKESERLAVLKKQDNSGDTILMLAARWEHLDIVKCILDLVPAADLQELFTVQNRNGSTAFHDATLVVKEYILKSVPPAKVHSLLAIQNNKGNTVLHHLARGNNVQLMKYIVESVSATDLYNLISIQNQDGQTVIHITSVSASCKDIIKFIIDAVSVTELYRLLSIQDKDGRTAFQWAVDHGHNTEILQCMVQSLPVVDLQKLLILQDKDGQTAIHRAFSRGHTDILKIMTDVLPPTDLLDIFNEKDASTGNTVAHEAAFKGHTEVVQLLLNSITAKKRIGFLALPNKNGSTALHMATERGHSETVKCILDSVASSELNKLLLMQTENGRTALHCAATSDQLHTLKYIVDALPAADLYKLISVQDTSGETAFHNVAKNKDKETLKFLLGVLSTADLCKILSVQNASGDTVLHIAADKAQSDIVKHILNLVPADELFKLVSIQNENKETAVHQAFNQDKTMKTAKLFIDYLPAADYVNLLLIQNCFSETIAHVAACINGKNRLADISPDIDSKPRGDGEIIMGCSKKNK
;
A
#
# COMPACT_ATOMS: atom_id res chain seq x y z
N MET A 1 0.93 34.41 51.41
CA MET A 1 0.30 35.11 50.27
C MET A 1 -0.06 34.24 49.07
N TYR A 2 0.87 33.66 48.28
CA TYR A 2 0.46 32.79 47.14
C TYR A 2 -0.46 31.64 47.61
N TYR A 3 -0.02 30.86 48.60
CA TYR A 3 -0.82 29.75 49.14
C TYR A 3 -2.14 30.21 49.77
N GLU A 4 -2.16 31.37 50.45
CA GLU A 4 -3.38 31.94 51.01
C GLU A 4 -4.39 32.34 49.92
N LEU A 5 -3.93 32.94 48.81
CA LEU A 5 -4.78 33.26 47.66
C LEU A 5 -5.30 31.98 46.99
N ARG A 6 -4.44 30.95 46.87
CA ARG A 6 -4.82 29.64 46.32
C ARG A 6 -5.92 28.98 47.15
N ASP A 7 -5.79 28.97 48.47
CA ASP A 7 -6.77 28.36 49.38
C ASP A 7 -8.11 29.13 49.39
N CYS A 8 -8.09 30.40 48.97
CA CYS A 8 -9.27 31.26 48.86
C CYS A 8 -9.92 31.27 47.46
N LEU A 9 -9.50 30.43 46.51
CA LEU A 9 -10.10 30.41 45.16
C LEU A 9 -11.62 30.11 45.16
N ASN A 10 -12.12 29.43 46.20
CA ASN A 10 -13.55 29.16 46.39
C ASN A 10 -14.31 30.28 47.16
N ASN A 11 -13.64 31.36 47.56
CA ASN A 11 -14.22 32.42 48.39
C ASN A 11 -13.79 33.81 47.91
N LEU A 12 -14.63 34.42 47.06
CA LEU A 12 -14.40 35.72 46.45
C LEU A 12 -14.09 36.83 47.46
N GLU A 13 -14.88 36.94 48.53
CA GLU A 13 -14.73 38.02 49.52
C GLU A 13 -13.40 37.95 50.26
N LYS A 14 -13.00 36.73 50.66
CA LYS A 14 -11.68 36.51 51.28
C LYS A 14 -10.56 36.78 50.28
N PHE A 15 -10.69 36.27 49.06
CA PHE A 15 -9.69 36.50 48.01
C PHE A 15 -9.50 38.00 47.72
N LYS A 16 -10.60 38.72 47.55
CA LYS A 16 -10.62 40.17 47.29
C LYS A 16 -10.00 40.94 48.45
N THR A 17 -10.31 40.58 49.69
CA THR A 17 -9.74 41.22 50.89
C THR A 17 -8.22 41.03 50.95
N ILE A 18 -7.72 39.82 50.67
CA ILE A 18 -6.29 39.53 50.65
C ILE A 18 -5.61 40.31 49.52
N LEU A 19 -6.15 40.29 48.30
CA LEU A 19 -5.52 40.97 47.17
C LEU A 19 -5.56 42.50 47.28
N THR A 20 -6.62 43.08 47.85
CA THR A 20 -6.71 44.53 48.10
C THR A 20 -5.82 45.01 49.24
N SER A 21 -5.49 44.13 50.20
CA SER A 21 -4.50 44.41 51.25
C SER A 21 -3.07 44.56 50.72
N VAL A 22 -2.79 44.03 49.53
CA VAL A 22 -1.52 44.21 48.81
C VAL A 22 -1.53 45.54 48.07
N LYS A 23 -0.45 46.31 48.21
CA LYS A 23 -0.25 47.56 47.46
C LYS A 23 -0.35 47.30 45.96
N GLU A 24 -1.00 48.19 45.22
CA GLU A 24 -1.25 48.03 43.78
C GLU A 24 0.02 47.70 42.98
N SER A 25 1.12 48.40 43.26
CA SER A 25 2.44 48.17 42.64
C SER A 25 3.05 46.79 42.90
N GLU A 26 2.57 46.05 43.91
CA GLU A 26 3.07 44.74 44.30
C GLU A 26 2.13 43.59 43.88
N ARG A 27 0.90 43.90 43.43
CA ARG A 27 -0.10 42.88 43.05
C ARG A 27 0.38 41.98 41.92
N LEU A 28 1.02 42.56 40.90
CA LEU A 28 1.58 41.78 39.79
C LEU A 28 2.64 40.79 40.27
N ALA A 29 3.56 41.21 41.13
CA ALA A 29 4.62 40.35 41.66
C ALA A 29 4.06 39.16 42.46
N VAL A 30 2.94 39.36 43.16
CA VAL A 30 2.26 38.30 43.91
C VAL A 30 1.54 37.33 42.98
N LEU A 31 0.83 37.84 41.98
CA LEU A 31 0.07 37.03 41.02
C LEU A 31 0.98 36.26 40.05
N LYS A 32 2.21 36.75 39.80
CA LYS A 32 3.26 36.05 39.04
C LYS A 32 3.95 34.93 39.83
N LYS A 33 3.73 34.80 41.14
CA LYS A 33 4.27 33.66 41.90
C LYS A 33 3.68 32.36 41.35
N GLN A 34 4.53 31.35 41.25
CA GLN A 34 4.20 30.05 40.70
C GLN A 34 4.36 28.96 41.76
N ASP A 35 3.53 27.93 41.71
CA ASP A 35 3.71 26.73 42.53
C ASP A 35 4.75 25.76 41.93
N ASN A 36 4.83 24.56 42.51
CA ASN A 36 5.72 23.50 42.03
C ASN A 36 5.38 23.00 40.62
N SER A 37 4.20 23.27 40.09
CA SER A 37 3.83 22.96 38.70
C SER A 37 4.11 24.13 37.75
N GLY A 38 4.53 25.28 38.29
CA GLY A 38 4.65 26.52 37.53
C GLY A 38 3.34 27.28 37.43
N ASP A 39 2.28 26.88 38.15
CA ASP A 39 0.96 27.49 37.98
C ASP A 39 0.82 28.78 38.78
N THR A 40 0.35 29.85 38.14
CA THR A 40 -0.06 31.08 38.82
C THR A 40 -1.46 30.94 39.41
N ILE A 41 -1.84 31.87 40.29
CA ILE A 41 -3.21 31.94 40.81
C ILE A 41 -4.23 32.11 39.69
N LEU A 42 -3.90 32.91 38.66
CA LEU A 42 -4.77 33.09 37.51
C LEU A 42 -4.96 31.78 36.72
N MET A 43 -3.89 30.98 36.53
CA MET A 43 -3.99 29.66 35.88
C MET A 43 -4.90 28.71 36.65
N LEU A 44 -4.75 28.64 37.97
CA LEU A 44 -5.60 27.79 38.82
C LEU A 44 -7.05 28.25 38.79
N ALA A 45 -7.31 29.55 38.92
CA ALA A 45 -8.64 30.12 38.84
C ALA A 45 -9.31 29.85 37.49
N ALA A 46 -8.55 29.97 36.40
CA ALA A 46 -9.05 29.73 35.05
C ALA A 46 -9.33 28.25 34.78
N ARG A 47 -8.46 27.35 35.26
CA ARG A 47 -8.57 25.89 35.10
C ARG A 47 -9.74 25.30 35.88
N TRP A 48 -10.04 25.85 37.06
CA TRP A 48 -11.11 25.37 37.95
C TRP A 48 -12.41 26.18 37.83
N GLU A 49 -12.53 27.02 36.79
CA GLU A 49 -13.74 27.79 36.49
C GLU A 49 -14.17 28.77 37.59
N HIS A 50 -13.22 29.33 38.33
CA HIS A 50 -13.51 30.39 39.30
C HIS A 50 -13.65 31.75 38.60
N LEU A 51 -14.70 31.88 37.77
CA LEU A 51 -14.94 33.06 36.93
C LEU A 51 -14.97 34.37 37.73
N ASP A 52 -15.55 34.36 38.93
CA ASP A 52 -15.63 35.56 39.77
C ASP A 52 -14.27 35.97 40.34
N ILE A 53 -13.39 35.00 40.59
CA ILE A 53 -11.99 35.27 40.95
C ILE A 53 -11.24 35.84 39.76
N VAL A 54 -11.44 35.27 38.56
CA VAL A 54 -10.83 35.80 37.33
C VAL A 54 -11.28 37.25 37.11
N LYS A 55 -12.58 37.54 37.18
CA LYS A 55 -13.14 38.91 37.12
C LYS A 55 -12.47 39.83 38.14
N CYS A 56 -12.42 39.41 39.40
CA CYS A 56 -11.78 40.16 40.48
C CYS A 56 -10.30 40.48 40.19
N ILE A 57 -9.55 39.52 39.64
CA ILE A 57 -8.15 39.75 39.23
C ILE A 57 -8.09 40.77 38.09
N LEU A 58 -8.95 40.68 37.08
CA LEU A 58 -8.96 41.62 35.94
C LEU A 58 -9.38 43.04 36.36
N ASP A 59 -10.28 43.18 37.35
CA ASP A 59 -10.74 44.48 37.85
C ASP A 59 -9.69 45.17 38.76
N LEU A 60 -8.89 44.41 39.51
CA LEU A 60 -7.96 44.93 40.51
C LEU A 60 -6.52 45.12 40.01
N VAL A 61 -6.18 44.64 38.82
CA VAL A 61 -4.85 44.70 38.23
C VAL A 61 -4.85 45.66 37.03
N PRO A 62 -3.94 46.65 36.97
CA PRO A 62 -3.88 47.59 35.85
C PRO A 62 -3.72 46.89 34.49
N ALA A 63 -4.27 47.48 33.42
CA ALA A 63 -4.23 46.89 32.07
C ALA A 63 -2.82 46.68 31.49
N ALA A 64 -1.82 47.43 31.98
CA ALA A 64 -0.41 47.22 31.64
C ALA A 64 0.11 45.90 32.24
N ASP A 65 -0.17 45.68 33.53
CA ASP A 65 0.26 44.52 34.32
C ASP A 65 -0.45 43.23 33.89
N LEU A 66 -1.72 43.32 33.46
CA LEU A 66 -2.48 42.19 32.94
C LEU A 66 -1.78 41.52 31.74
N GLN A 67 -1.13 42.30 30.89
CA GLN A 67 -0.41 41.75 29.74
C GLN A 67 0.74 40.84 30.20
N GLU A 68 1.51 41.26 31.20
CA GLU A 68 2.56 40.41 31.77
C GLU A 68 2.01 39.19 32.49
N LEU A 69 0.85 39.31 33.12
CA LEU A 69 0.24 38.21 33.84
C LEU A 69 -0.28 37.11 32.90
N PHE A 70 -0.86 37.49 31.77
CA PHE A 70 -1.36 36.53 30.77
C PHE A 70 -0.25 35.80 30.00
N THR A 71 0.97 36.35 29.94
CA THR A 71 2.10 35.74 29.24
C THR A 71 2.91 34.79 30.11
N VAL A 72 2.66 34.73 31.43
CA VAL A 72 3.32 33.76 32.31
C VAL A 72 3.00 32.34 31.86
N GLN A 73 4.03 31.49 31.78
CA GLN A 73 3.92 30.10 31.39
C GLN A 73 4.28 29.16 32.55
N ASN A 74 3.51 28.10 32.73
CA ASN A 74 3.80 27.04 33.70
C ASN A 74 4.91 26.09 33.19
N ARG A 75 5.22 25.03 33.94
CA ARG A 75 6.26 24.05 33.53
C ARG A 75 5.96 23.34 32.21
N ASN A 76 4.70 23.31 31.79
CA ASN A 76 4.27 22.76 30.50
C ASN A 76 4.29 23.83 29.39
N GLY A 77 4.78 25.04 29.65
CA GLY A 77 4.74 26.17 28.73
C GLY A 77 3.33 26.77 28.56
N SER A 78 2.33 26.29 29.29
CA SER A 78 0.94 26.70 29.12
C SER A 78 0.66 27.98 29.88
N THR A 79 -0.07 28.90 29.25
CA THR A 79 -0.56 30.13 29.90
C THR A 79 -1.91 29.88 30.58
N ALA A 80 -2.37 30.84 31.39
CA ALA A 80 -3.73 30.79 31.93
C ALA A 80 -4.80 30.63 30.84
N PHE A 81 -4.55 31.17 29.64
CA PHE A 81 -5.48 31.07 28.51
C PHE A 81 -5.50 29.67 27.88
N HIS A 82 -4.42 28.89 27.93
CA HIS A 82 -4.42 27.50 27.46
C HIS A 82 -5.35 26.63 28.32
N ASP A 83 -5.17 26.74 29.64
CA ASP A 83 -5.80 25.87 30.63
C ASP A 83 -7.20 26.33 31.06
N ALA A 84 -7.60 27.55 30.67
CA ALA A 84 -8.91 28.12 30.97
C ALA A 84 -10.07 27.27 30.44
N THR A 85 -11.17 27.21 31.19
CA THR A 85 -12.46 26.72 30.67
C THR A 85 -13.00 27.66 29.60
N LEU A 86 -13.95 27.20 28.78
CA LEU A 86 -14.48 27.99 27.66
C LEU A 86 -15.13 29.30 28.11
N VAL A 87 -15.90 29.26 29.20
CA VAL A 87 -16.54 30.44 29.80
C VAL A 87 -15.49 31.47 30.21
N VAL A 88 -14.41 31.02 30.85
CA VAL A 88 -13.30 31.89 31.24
C VAL A 88 -12.55 32.41 30.02
N LYS A 89 -12.32 31.59 28.98
CA LYS A 89 -11.68 32.04 27.73
C LYS A 89 -12.49 33.13 27.05
N GLU A 90 -13.80 32.96 26.92
CA GLU A 90 -14.69 33.96 26.33
C GLU A 90 -14.65 35.27 27.11
N TYR A 91 -14.68 35.19 28.44
CA TYR A 91 -14.60 36.38 29.29
C TYR A 91 -13.25 37.09 29.14
N ILE A 92 -12.12 36.36 29.19
CA ILE A 92 -10.79 36.93 29.00
C ILE A 92 -10.69 37.64 27.64
N LEU A 93 -11.18 37.04 26.55
CA LEU A 93 -11.13 37.66 25.23
C LEU A 93 -11.97 38.94 25.11
N LYS A 94 -13.10 39.04 25.81
CA LYS A 94 -13.92 40.27 25.85
C LYS A 94 -13.28 41.37 26.70
N SER A 95 -12.47 41.00 27.69
CA SER A 95 -11.84 41.94 28.63
C SER A 95 -10.46 42.44 28.17
N VAL A 96 -9.80 41.75 27.24
CA VAL A 96 -8.49 42.15 26.70
C VAL A 96 -8.67 43.09 25.50
N PRO A 97 -7.89 44.20 25.40
CA PRO A 97 -7.95 45.09 24.24
C PRO A 97 -7.65 44.35 22.92
N PRO A 98 -8.39 44.62 21.82
CA PRO A 98 -8.21 43.92 20.54
C PRO A 98 -6.76 43.87 20.04
N ALA A 99 -6.01 44.98 20.20
CA ALA A 99 -4.61 45.08 19.81
C ALA A 99 -3.66 44.09 20.53
N LYS A 100 -4.09 43.49 21.65
CA LYS A 100 -3.31 42.52 22.44
C LYS A 100 -3.84 41.09 22.33
N VAL A 101 -4.97 40.87 21.67
CA VAL A 101 -5.56 39.53 21.51
C VAL A 101 -4.64 38.65 20.67
N HIS A 102 -4.07 39.17 19.59
CA HIS A 102 -3.15 38.42 18.72
C HIS A 102 -1.94 37.87 19.50
N SER A 103 -1.24 38.71 20.27
CA SER A 103 -0.05 38.29 21.01
C SER A 103 -0.34 37.25 22.08
N LEU A 104 -1.53 37.30 22.70
CA LEU A 104 -1.98 36.28 23.64
C LEU A 104 -2.27 34.94 22.94
N LEU A 105 -2.93 34.98 21.78
CA LEU A 105 -3.29 33.79 21.01
C LEU A 105 -2.08 33.10 20.37
N ALA A 106 -1.02 33.85 20.08
CA ALA A 106 0.20 33.34 19.44
C ALA A 106 1.11 32.52 20.38
N ILE A 107 0.90 32.61 21.70
CA ILE A 107 1.77 31.91 22.66
C ILE A 107 1.63 30.40 22.50
N GLN A 108 2.76 29.72 22.38
CA GLN A 108 2.84 28.27 22.27
C GLN A 108 3.28 27.64 23.59
N ASN A 109 2.65 26.52 23.96
CA ASN A 109 3.13 25.71 25.07
C ASN A 109 4.33 24.83 24.70
N ASN A 110 4.82 24.01 25.64
CA ASN A 110 5.97 23.13 25.40
C ASN A 110 5.71 22.07 24.33
N LYS A 111 4.46 21.86 23.88
CA LYS A 111 4.12 21.01 22.73
C LYS A 111 3.93 21.81 21.45
N GLY A 112 4.23 23.10 21.44
CA GLY A 112 3.99 24.01 20.33
C GLY A 112 2.51 24.36 20.11
N ASN A 113 1.59 23.88 20.96
CA ASN A 113 0.17 24.15 20.76
C ASN A 113 -0.15 25.57 21.24
N THR A 114 -0.87 26.32 20.39
CA THR A 114 -1.55 27.56 20.77
C THR A 114 -2.94 27.26 21.33
N VAL A 115 -3.62 28.28 21.85
CA VAL A 115 -5.00 28.11 22.31
C VAL A 115 -5.97 27.74 21.19
N LEU A 116 -5.68 28.14 19.93
CA LEU A 116 -6.46 27.71 18.78
C LEU A 116 -6.38 26.19 18.55
N HIS A 117 -5.21 25.58 18.78
CA HIS A 117 -5.06 24.11 18.68
C HIS A 117 -5.93 23.39 19.73
N HIS A 118 -5.96 23.91 20.97
CA HIS A 118 -6.82 23.37 22.02
C HIS A 118 -8.30 23.54 21.69
N LEU A 119 -8.68 24.70 21.12
CA LEU A 119 -10.06 24.99 20.76
C LEU A 119 -10.53 24.14 19.58
N ALA A 120 -9.67 23.90 18.59
CA ALA A 120 -9.90 22.93 17.51
C ALA A 120 -10.07 21.51 18.04
N ARG A 121 -9.19 21.05 18.95
CA ARG A 121 -9.28 19.69 19.53
C ARG A 121 -10.56 19.46 20.33
N GLY A 122 -11.07 20.51 21.00
CA GLY A 122 -12.33 20.46 21.74
C GLY A 122 -13.57 20.80 20.90
N ASN A 123 -13.44 21.01 19.60
CA ASN A 123 -14.51 21.44 18.69
C ASN A 123 -15.31 22.67 19.19
N ASN A 124 -14.60 23.72 19.61
CA ASN A 124 -15.20 24.90 20.22
C ASN A 124 -15.60 25.94 19.18
N VAL A 125 -16.66 25.61 18.42
CA VAL A 125 -17.13 26.34 17.25
C VAL A 125 -17.41 27.82 17.54
N GLN A 126 -18.13 28.13 18.63
CA GLN A 126 -18.57 29.49 18.96
C GLN A 126 -17.39 30.42 19.28
N LEU A 127 -16.43 29.92 20.07
CA LEU A 127 -15.26 30.71 20.41
C LEU A 127 -14.30 30.86 19.23
N MET A 128 -14.19 29.84 18.38
CA MET A 128 -13.48 29.96 17.09
C MET A 128 -14.09 31.02 16.19
N LYS A 129 -15.41 31.02 16.03
CA LYS A 129 -16.11 32.04 15.26
C LYS A 129 -15.82 33.45 15.81
N TYR A 130 -15.95 33.65 17.11
CA TYR A 130 -15.66 34.94 17.74
C TYR A 130 -14.22 35.40 17.47
N ILE A 131 -13.23 34.50 17.61
CA ILE A 131 -11.83 34.86 17.35
C ILE A 131 -11.62 35.24 15.88
N VAL A 132 -12.15 34.43 14.95
CA VAL A 132 -12.08 34.68 13.50
C VAL A 132 -12.69 36.03 13.13
N GLU A 133 -13.80 36.42 13.74
CA GLU A 133 -14.49 37.69 13.47
C GLU A 133 -13.82 38.90 14.17
N SER A 134 -13.07 38.67 15.26
CA SER A 134 -12.50 39.73 16.10
C SER A 134 -11.06 40.14 15.75
N VAL A 135 -10.35 39.32 14.98
CA VAL A 135 -8.92 39.50 14.64
C VAL A 135 -8.79 39.96 13.19
N SER A 136 -7.77 40.78 12.88
CA SER A 136 -7.50 41.19 11.49
C SER A 136 -7.17 39.98 10.62
N ALA A 137 -7.50 40.01 9.32
CA ALA A 137 -7.26 38.86 8.42
C ALA A 137 -5.78 38.42 8.41
N THR A 138 -4.85 39.37 8.42
CA THR A 138 -3.40 39.11 8.46
C THR A 138 -2.99 38.43 9.76
N ASP A 139 -3.47 38.92 10.90
CA ASP A 139 -3.17 38.33 12.20
C ASP A 139 -3.80 36.95 12.34
N LEU A 140 -5.00 36.76 11.82
CA LEU A 140 -5.70 35.48 11.80
C LEU A 140 -4.89 34.44 11.01
N TYR A 141 -4.47 34.78 9.79
CA TYR A 141 -3.65 33.90 8.96
C TYR A 141 -2.35 33.49 9.68
N ASN A 142 -1.67 34.45 10.32
CA ASN A 142 -0.47 34.16 11.08
C ASN A 142 -0.74 33.19 12.24
N LEU A 143 -1.85 33.37 12.97
CA LEU A 143 -2.22 32.52 14.11
C LEU A 143 -2.59 31.10 13.71
N ILE A 144 -3.40 30.92 12.66
CA ILE A 144 -3.84 29.60 12.19
C ILE A 144 -2.73 28.83 11.48
N SER A 145 -1.70 29.52 11.00
CA SER A 145 -0.52 28.92 10.35
C SER A 145 0.54 28.44 11.34
N ILE A 146 0.42 28.77 12.63
CA ILE A 146 1.37 28.30 13.65
C ILE A 146 1.31 26.76 13.71
N GLN A 147 2.48 26.14 13.60
CA GLN A 147 2.63 24.68 13.71
C GLN A 147 3.03 24.29 15.13
N ASN A 148 2.40 23.24 15.66
CA ASN A 148 2.80 22.63 16.91
C ASN A 148 4.09 21.79 16.75
N GLN A 149 4.51 21.11 17.82
CA GLN A 149 5.70 20.25 17.75
C GLN A 149 5.57 19.11 16.75
N ASP A 150 4.37 18.66 16.41
CA ASP A 150 4.15 17.62 15.39
C ASP A 150 4.08 18.21 13.97
N GLY A 151 4.29 19.53 13.82
CA GLY A 151 4.14 20.23 12.54
C GLY A 151 2.67 20.51 12.17
N GLN A 152 1.72 20.22 13.06
CA GLN A 152 0.30 20.36 12.77
C GLN A 152 -0.13 21.80 13.02
N THR A 153 -0.94 22.32 12.11
CA THR A 153 -1.67 23.58 12.30
C THR A 153 -3.07 23.33 12.86
N VAL A 154 -3.81 24.39 13.17
CA VAL A 154 -5.22 24.31 13.60
C VAL A 154 -6.06 23.53 12.59
N ILE A 155 -5.83 23.73 11.28
CA ILE A 155 -6.60 23.07 10.24
C ILE A 155 -6.32 21.55 10.16
N HIS A 156 -5.11 21.10 10.51
CA HIS A 156 -4.80 19.67 10.63
C HIS A 156 -5.64 19.02 11.73
N ILE A 157 -5.70 19.66 12.91
CA ILE A 157 -6.45 19.15 14.07
C ILE A 157 -7.95 19.08 13.75
N THR A 158 -8.50 20.10 13.09
CA THR A 158 -9.92 20.10 12.73
C THR A 158 -10.26 19.12 11.60
N SER A 159 -9.28 18.70 10.80
CA SER A 159 -9.50 17.79 9.66
C SER A 159 -9.75 16.34 10.07
N VAL A 160 -9.62 16.00 11.36
CA VAL A 160 -9.79 14.64 11.89
C VAL A 160 -11.27 14.22 11.97
N SER A 161 -12.19 15.16 12.21
CA SER A 161 -13.61 14.84 12.49
C SER A 161 -14.56 15.77 11.74
N ALA A 162 -15.58 15.19 11.10
CA ALA A 162 -16.66 15.91 10.43
C ALA A 162 -17.35 16.95 11.35
N SER A 163 -17.36 16.72 12.66
CA SER A 163 -17.92 17.66 13.65
C SER A 163 -17.24 19.04 13.65
N CYS A 164 -15.99 19.13 13.17
CA CYS A 164 -15.21 20.35 13.12
C CYS A 164 -15.39 21.14 11.81
N LYS A 165 -16.31 20.72 10.93
CA LYS A 165 -16.60 21.36 9.64
C LYS A 165 -16.88 22.86 9.78
N ASP A 166 -17.63 23.27 10.80
CA ASP A 166 -17.99 24.68 10.98
C ASP A 166 -16.75 25.54 11.28
N ILE A 167 -15.79 25.02 12.05
CA ILE A 167 -14.53 25.74 12.29
C ILE A 167 -13.75 25.90 10.99
N ILE A 168 -13.68 24.85 10.16
CA ILE A 168 -13.00 24.90 8.86
C ILE A 168 -13.67 25.91 7.94
N LYS A 169 -15.00 25.93 7.89
CA LYS A 169 -15.78 26.92 7.12
C LYS A 169 -15.48 28.34 7.56
N PHE A 170 -15.51 28.63 8.86
CA PHE A 170 -15.19 29.97 9.34
C PHE A 170 -13.77 30.40 8.99
N ILE A 171 -12.80 29.48 9.08
CA ILE A 171 -11.42 29.77 8.67
C ILE A 171 -11.36 30.05 7.16
N ILE A 172 -11.98 29.21 6.33
CA ILE A 172 -12.02 29.36 4.87
C ILE A 172 -12.67 30.69 4.45
N ASP A 173 -13.80 31.04 5.04
CA ASP A 173 -14.55 32.25 4.72
C ASP A 173 -13.83 33.53 5.13
N ALA A 174 -12.89 33.44 6.09
CA ALA A 174 -12.16 34.57 6.65
C ALA A 174 -10.79 34.83 6.01
N VAL A 175 -10.26 33.91 5.21
CA VAL A 175 -8.95 34.05 4.56
C VAL A 175 -9.09 34.22 3.05
N SER A 176 -8.12 34.88 2.42
CA SER A 176 -8.08 34.94 0.96
C SER A 176 -7.79 33.56 0.36
N VAL A 177 -8.19 33.34 -0.89
CA VAL A 177 -7.93 32.07 -1.61
C VAL A 177 -6.43 31.73 -1.64
N THR A 178 -5.56 32.72 -1.83
CA THR A 178 -4.10 32.54 -1.83
C THR A 178 -3.59 32.08 -0.47
N GLU A 179 -4.11 32.64 0.62
CA GLU A 179 -3.79 32.24 1.99
C GLU A 179 -4.35 30.84 2.29
N LEU A 180 -5.57 30.53 1.84
CA LEU A 180 -6.16 29.21 2.00
C LEU A 180 -5.30 28.11 1.36
N TYR A 181 -4.87 28.32 0.11
CA TYR A 181 -3.96 27.39 -0.56
C TYR A 181 -2.66 27.18 0.23
N ARG A 182 -2.03 28.27 0.68
CA ARG A 182 -0.80 28.19 1.49
C ARG A 182 -1.03 27.44 2.79
N LEU A 183 -2.12 27.73 3.50
CA LEU A 183 -2.48 27.10 4.76
C LEU A 183 -2.72 25.59 4.59
N LEU A 184 -3.47 25.19 3.56
CA LEU A 184 -3.73 23.78 3.25
C LEU A 184 -2.49 23.04 2.75
N SER A 185 -1.52 23.76 2.18
CA SER A 185 -0.24 23.20 1.70
C SER A 185 0.79 23.00 2.81
N ILE A 186 0.56 23.50 4.03
CA ILE A 186 1.45 23.26 5.16
C ILE A 186 1.46 21.76 5.46
N GLN A 187 2.67 21.20 5.59
CA GLN A 187 2.89 19.79 5.89
C GLN A 187 3.34 19.61 7.34
N ASP A 188 2.78 18.61 8.00
CA ASP A 188 3.21 18.19 9.33
C ASP A 188 4.57 17.47 9.31
N LYS A 189 5.02 16.97 10.46
CA LYS A 189 6.28 16.22 10.56
C LYS A 189 6.29 14.95 9.74
N ASP A 190 5.17 14.36 9.37
CA ASP A 190 5.10 13.19 8.49
C ASP A 190 4.99 13.59 7.02
N GLY A 191 5.06 14.90 6.70
CA GLY A 191 4.87 15.43 5.36
C GLY A 191 3.39 15.54 4.98
N ARG A 192 2.46 15.35 5.92
CA ARG A 192 1.04 15.28 5.60
C ARG A 192 0.38 16.64 5.65
N THR A 193 -0.48 16.90 4.66
CA THR A 193 -1.33 18.10 4.63
C THR A 193 -2.62 17.88 5.39
N ALA A 194 -3.32 18.97 5.76
CA ALA A 194 -4.64 18.88 6.37
C ALA A 194 -5.65 18.13 5.50
N PHE A 195 -5.51 18.23 4.17
CA PHE A 195 -6.32 17.46 3.23
C PHE A 195 -6.09 15.96 3.38
N GLN A 196 -4.84 15.51 3.44
CA GLN A 196 -4.49 14.10 3.65
C GLN A 196 -4.98 13.57 5.00
N TRP A 197 -4.95 14.40 6.05
CA TRP A 197 -5.56 14.08 7.35
C TRP A 197 -7.07 13.82 7.24
N ALA A 198 -7.79 14.66 6.49
CA ALA A 198 -9.22 14.45 6.24
C ALA A 198 -9.50 13.17 5.45
N VAL A 199 -8.62 12.81 4.50
CA VAL A 199 -8.73 11.56 3.74
C VAL A 199 -8.55 10.33 4.62
N ASP A 200 -7.52 10.30 5.46
CA ASP A 200 -7.14 9.12 6.26
C ASP A 200 -8.25 8.69 7.25
N HIS A 201 -9.15 9.61 7.60
CA HIS A 201 -10.26 9.37 8.54
C HIS A 201 -11.59 9.04 7.86
N GLY A 202 -11.60 8.79 6.53
CA GLY A 202 -12.58 7.98 5.80
C GLY A 202 -14.03 8.45 5.69
N HIS A 203 -14.47 9.45 6.47
CA HIS A 203 -15.88 9.91 6.51
C HIS A 203 -16.04 11.43 6.57
N ASN A 204 -14.95 12.18 6.41
CA ASN A 204 -14.97 13.64 6.45
C ASN A 204 -15.27 14.23 5.06
N THR A 205 -16.21 13.62 4.32
CA THR A 205 -16.60 14.02 2.96
C THR A 205 -17.04 15.47 2.92
N GLU A 206 -17.72 15.95 3.95
CA GLU A 206 -18.17 17.34 4.04
C GLU A 206 -17.02 18.34 4.21
N ILE A 207 -15.96 17.96 4.94
CA ILE A 207 -14.74 18.78 5.09
C ILE A 207 -13.99 18.81 3.77
N LEU A 208 -13.83 17.65 3.14
CA LEU A 208 -13.19 17.53 1.83
C LEU A 208 -13.93 18.36 0.78
N GLN A 209 -15.27 18.25 0.70
CA GLN A 209 -16.09 19.08 -0.18
C GLN A 209 -15.86 20.57 0.08
N CYS A 210 -15.82 20.99 1.35
CA CYS A 210 -15.56 22.39 1.70
C CYS A 210 -14.19 22.85 1.21
N MET A 211 -13.12 22.09 1.46
CA MET A 211 -11.76 22.44 1.01
C MET A 211 -11.65 22.49 -0.52
N VAL A 212 -12.28 21.53 -1.20
CA VAL A 212 -12.23 21.36 -2.64
C VAL A 212 -13.00 22.48 -3.37
N GLN A 213 -14.19 22.86 -2.89
CA GLN A 213 -15.02 23.91 -3.49
C GLN A 213 -14.46 25.32 -3.28
N SER A 214 -13.64 25.51 -2.24
CA SER A 214 -13.09 26.81 -1.87
C SER A 214 -11.77 27.14 -2.57
N LEU A 215 -11.19 26.21 -3.34
CA LEU A 215 -9.96 26.41 -4.10
C LEU A 215 -10.22 26.45 -5.61
N PRO A 216 -9.54 27.33 -6.36
CA PRO A 216 -9.47 27.24 -7.81
C PRO A 216 -8.85 25.91 -8.24
N VAL A 217 -9.30 25.38 -9.37
CA VAL A 217 -8.86 24.09 -9.94
C VAL A 217 -7.32 23.97 -9.98
N VAL A 218 -6.62 25.03 -10.40
CA VAL A 218 -5.15 25.04 -10.51
C VAL A 218 -4.45 24.83 -9.15
N ASP A 219 -4.96 25.45 -8.09
CA ASP A 219 -4.37 25.34 -6.76
C ASP A 219 -4.78 24.03 -6.09
N LEU A 220 -6.00 23.55 -6.35
CA LEU A 220 -6.44 22.23 -5.93
C LEU A 220 -5.58 21.12 -6.54
N GLN A 221 -5.26 21.18 -7.84
CA GLN A 221 -4.36 20.21 -8.48
C GLN A 221 -3.00 20.16 -7.78
N LYS A 222 -2.39 21.33 -7.53
CA LYS A 222 -1.10 21.42 -6.82
C LYS A 222 -1.18 20.82 -5.42
N LEU A 223 -2.27 21.09 -4.69
CA LEU A 223 -2.49 20.55 -3.35
C LEU A 223 -2.59 19.01 -3.38
N LEU A 224 -3.31 18.45 -4.35
CA LEU A 224 -3.59 17.02 -4.44
C LEU A 224 -2.38 16.18 -4.85
N ILE A 225 -1.38 16.78 -5.51
CA ILE A 225 -0.13 16.10 -5.88
C ILE A 225 0.96 16.21 -4.80
N LEU A 226 0.73 16.96 -3.70
CA LEU A 226 1.67 17.00 -2.59
C LEU A 226 1.81 15.60 -1.97
N GLN A 227 3.06 15.20 -1.78
CA GLN A 227 3.44 13.90 -1.25
C GLN A 227 3.86 14.00 0.21
N ASP A 228 3.45 13.02 1.01
CA ASP A 228 3.96 12.82 2.37
C ASP A 228 5.37 12.21 2.35
N LYS A 229 5.93 11.93 3.53
CA LYS A 229 7.27 11.32 3.64
C LYS A 229 7.38 9.91 3.06
N ASP A 230 6.26 9.19 2.94
CA ASP A 230 6.21 7.90 2.26
C ASP A 230 6.12 8.08 0.74
N GLY A 231 6.08 9.33 0.25
CA GLY A 231 5.90 9.67 -1.15
C GLY A 231 4.45 9.59 -1.60
N GLN A 232 3.49 9.40 -0.70
CA GLN A 232 2.08 9.18 -1.06
C GLN A 232 1.33 10.50 -1.17
N THR A 233 0.53 10.64 -2.22
CA THR A 233 -0.44 11.74 -2.31
C THR A 233 -1.71 11.40 -1.51
N ALA A 234 -2.59 12.39 -1.32
CA ALA A 234 -3.88 12.16 -0.66
C ALA A 234 -4.68 11.02 -1.29
N ILE A 235 -4.64 10.91 -2.61
CA ILE A 235 -5.44 9.91 -3.34
C ILE A 235 -4.84 8.52 -3.22
N HIS A 236 -3.51 8.39 -3.17
CA HIS A 236 -2.87 7.10 -2.87
C HIS A 236 -3.38 6.53 -1.53
N ARG A 237 -3.47 7.39 -0.51
CA ARG A 237 -3.98 7.01 0.81
C ARG A 237 -5.47 6.67 0.79
N ALA A 238 -6.29 7.48 0.11
CA ALA A 238 -7.72 7.18 -0.04
C ALA A 238 -7.96 5.80 -0.67
N PHE A 239 -7.28 5.53 -1.79
CA PHE A 239 -7.54 4.37 -2.63
C PHE A 239 -6.91 3.10 -2.08
N SER A 240 -5.77 3.19 -1.39
CA SER A 240 -5.22 2.06 -0.62
C SER A 240 -6.12 1.64 0.55
N ARG A 241 -6.93 2.56 1.08
CA ARG A 241 -7.94 2.29 2.14
C ARG A 241 -9.33 1.95 1.61
N GLY A 242 -9.56 2.01 0.31
CA GLY A 242 -10.87 1.72 -0.30
C GLY A 242 -11.89 2.87 -0.18
N HIS A 243 -11.46 4.09 0.12
CA HIS A 243 -12.35 5.24 0.27
C HIS A 243 -12.78 5.79 -1.11
N THR A 244 -13.93 5.31 -1.60
CA THR A 244 -14.45 5.66 -2.93
C THR A 244 -15.13 7.03 -2.99
N ASP A 245 -15.63 7.55 -1.86
CA ASP A 245 -16.37 8.81 -1.83
C ASP A 245 -15.52 10.01 -2.21
N ILE A 246 -14.20 9.97 -1.96
CA ILE A 246 -13.32 11.08 -2.35
C ILE A 246 -13.24 11.25 -3.85
N LEU A 247 -13.33 10.14 -4.60
CA LEU A 247 -13.30 10.19 -6.06
C LEU A 247 -14.54 10.92 -6.59
N LYS A 248 -15.71 10.67 -5.98
CA LYS A 248 -16.96 11.39 -6.33
C LYS A 248 -16.80 12.89 -6.11
N ILE A 249 -16.28 13.29 -4.93
CA ILE A 249 -16.02 14.70 -4.60
C ILE A 249 -15.10 15.35 -5.64
N MET A 250 -14.04 14.64 -6.05
CA MET A 250 -13.10 15.14 -7.03
C MET A 250 -13.67 15.22 -8.45
N THR A 251 -14.49 14.25 -8.86
CA THR A 251 -15.14 14.28 -10.19
C THR A 251 -16.16 15.41 -10.33
N ASP A 252 -16.70 15.91 -9.21
CA ASP A 252 -17.64 17.04 -9.21
C ASP A 252 -16.96 18.39 -9.50
N VAL A 253 -15.64 18.49 -9.29
CA VAL A 253 -14.88 19.76 -9.41
C VAL A 253 -13.76 19.75 -10.43
N LEU A 254 -13.24 18.57 -10.80
CA LEU A 254 -12.11 18.42 -11.71
C LEU A 254 -12.57 17.72 -13.00
N PRO A 255 -12.21 18.23 -14.18
CA PRO A 255 -12.49 17.54 -15.42
C PRO A 255 -11.66 16.24 -15.53
N PRO A 256 -12.11 15.26 -16.34
CA PRO A 256 -11.41 13.97 -16.51
C PRO A 256 -9.95 14.06 -16.97
N THR A 257 -9.56 15.14 -17.65
CA THR A 257 -8.16 15.36 -18.04
C THR A 257 -7.26 15.55 -16.85
N ASP A 258 -7.69 16.36 -15.88
CA ASP A 258 -6.90 16.78 -14.74
C ASP A 258 -6.85 15.65 -13.70
N LEU A 259 -7.93 14.87 -13.60
CA LEU A 259 -7.97 13.66 -12.78
C LEU A 259 -6.92 12.64 -13.22
N LEU A 260 -6.71 12.47 -14.54
CA LEU A 260 -5.73 11.51 -15.04
C LEU A 260 -4.31 11.88 -14.62
N ASP A 261 -3.94 13.16 -14.69
CA ASP A 261 -2.61 13.60 -14.28
C ASP A 261 -2.36 13.27 -12.82
N ILE A 262 -3.36 13.52 -11.96
CA ILE A 262 -3.28 13.18 -10.54
C ILE A 262 -3.25 11.66 -10.31
N PHE A 263 -4.00 10.86 -11.08
CA PHE A 263 -3.97 9.40 -10.97
C PHE A 263 -2.65 8.79 -11.47
N ASN A 264 -1.97 9.44 -12.40
CA ASN A 264 -0.69 9.03 -12.94
C ASN A 264 0.50 9.36 -12.02
N GLU A 265 0.29 10.24 -11.03
CA GLU A 265 1.31 10.53 -10.02
C GLU A 265 1.79 9.23 -9.37
N LYS A 266 3.11 9.13 -9.24
CA LYS A 266 3.78 7.97 -8.67
C LYS A 266 4.28 8.30 -7.29
N ASP A 267 4.07 7.38 -6.35
CA ASP A 267 4.66 7.54 -5.03
C ASP A 267 6.20 7.49 -5.11
N ALA A 268 6.86 8.29 -4.28
CA ALA A 268 8.32 8.38 -4.30
C ALA A 268 9.02 7.09 -3.85
N SER A 269 8.37 6.22 -3.07
CA SER A 269 8.99 5.03 -2.48
C SER A 269 9.03 3.85 -3.46
N THR A 270 7.91 3.48 -4.06
CA THR A 270 7.76 2.31 -4.92
C THR A 270 7.46 2.65 -6.38
N GLY A 271 7.15 3.90 -6.68
CA GLY A 271 6.72 4.33 -8.02
C GLY A 271 5.32 3.82 -8.39
N ASN A 272 4.54 3.35 -7.43
CA ASN A 272 3.16 2.93 -7.61
C ASN A 272 2.31 4.17 -7.91
N THR A 273 1.38 3.99 -8.85
CA THR A 273 0.27 4.92 -9.02
C THR A 273 -0.91 4.51 -8.14
N VAL A 274 -1.97 5.32 -8.11
CA VAL A 274 -3.17 4.99 -7.34
C VAL A 274 -3.85 3.69 -7.81
N ALA A 275 -3.73 3.32 -9.09
CA ALA A 275 -4.22 2.03 -9.60
C ALA A 275 -3.39 0.84 -9.10
N HIS A 276 -2.08 1.00 -8.92
CA HIS A 276 -1.22 -0.03 -8.34
C HIS A 276 -1.64 -0.34 -6.91
N GLU A 277 -1.83 0.69 -6.09
CA GLU A 277 -2.25 0.55 -4.68
C GLU A 277 -3.64 -0.11 -4.57
N ALA A 278 -4.62 0.38 -5.33
CA ALA A 278 -5.96 -0.20 -5.34
C ALA A 278 -5.95 -1.67 -5.81
N ALA A 279 -5.16 -1.97 -6.86
CA ALA A 279 -5.01 -3.32 -7.39
C ALA A 279 -4.34 -4.27 -6.41
N PHE A 280 -3.26 -3.84 -5.76
CA PHE A 280 -2.54 -4.62 -4.75
C PHE A 280 -3.40 -4.95 -3.53
N LYS A 281 -4.24 -4.00 -3.09
CA LYS A 281 -5.16 -4.19 -1.96
C LYS A 281 -6.45 -4.93 -2.33
N GLY A 282 -6.72 -5.12 -3.62
CA GLY A 282 -7.92 -5.81 -4.08
C GLY A 282 -9.18 -4.97 -4.02
N HIS A 283 -9.06 -3.63 -3.98
CA HIS A 283 -10.19 -2.71 -3.94
C HIS A 283 -10.80 -2.55 -5.34
N THR A 284 -11.52 -3.59 -5.81
CA THR A 284 -12.11 -3.65 -7.15
C THR A 284 -13.00 -2.45 -7.45
N GLU A 285 -13.79 -1.99 -6.48
CA GLU A 285 -14.66 -0.82 -6.65
C GLU A 285 -13.87 0.46 -6.95
N VAL A 286 -12.74 0.66 -6.28
CA VAL A 286 -11.85 1.81 -6.53
C VAL A 286 -11.27 1.73 -7.93
N VAL A 287 -10.79 0.55 -8.35
CA VAL A 287 -10.26 0.33 -9.71
C VAL A 287 -11.34 0.60 -10.76
N GLN A 288 -12.56 0.11 -10.54
CA GLN A 288 -13.69 0.34 -11.44
C GLN A 288 -14.03 1.83 -11.56
N LEU A 289 -14.07 2.55 -10.45
CA LEU A 289 -14.37 3.98 -10.46
C LEU A 289 -13.25 4.78 -11.14
N LEU A 290 -11.98 4.49 -10.85
CA LEU A 290 -10.83 5.07 -11.54
C LEU A 290 -10.95 4.94 -13.07
N LEU A 291 -11.28 3.74 -13.54
CA LEU A 291 -11.43 3.44 -14.97
C LEU A 291 -12.68 4.08 -15.60
N ASN A 292 -13.72 4.30 -14.83
CA ASN A 292 -14.94 5.00 -15.27
C ASN A 292 -14.74 6.52 -15.33
N SER A 293 -13.87 7.07 -14.48
CA SER A 293 -13.53 8.49 -14.46
C SER A 293 -12.57 8.93 -15.58
N ILE A 294 -12.01 7.99 -16.35
CA ILE A 294 -11.14 8.27 -17.49
C ILE A 294 -11.73 7.72 -18.79
N THR A 295 -11.42 8.38 -19.92
CA THR A 295 -11.93 7.94 -21.22
C THR A 295 -11.34 6.59 -21.61
N ALA A 296 -12.13 5.75 -22.31
CA ALA A 296 -11.69 4.41 -22.73
C ALA A 296 -10.35 4.42 -23.49
N LYS A 297 -10.10 5.45 -24.31
CA LYS A 297 -8.83 5.63 -25.05
C LYS A 297 -7.61 5.80 -24.15
N LYS A 298 -7.77 6.34 -22.94
CA LYS A 298 -6.70 6.62 -21.98
C LYS A 298 -6.45 5.48 -20.98
N ARG A 299 -7.39 4.52 -20.85
CA ARG A 299 -7.29 3.40 -19.89
C ARG A 299 -6.05 2.56 -20.08
N ILE A 300 -5.70 2.21 -21.32
CA ILE A 300 -4.51 1.40 -21.59
C ILE A 300 -3.23 2.13 -21.17
N GLY A 301 -3.11 3.43 -21.47
CA GLY A 301 -1.96 4.23 -21.07
C GLY A 301 -1.82 4.34 -19.54
N PHE A 302 -2.96 4.48 -18.85
CA PHE A 302 -3.01 4.51 -17.38
C PHE A 302 -2.61 3.17 -16.75
N LEU A 303 -3.19 2.06 -17.22
CA LEU A 303 -2.94 0.71 -16.71
C LEU A 303 -1.56 0.17 -17.08
N ALA A 304 -0.94 0.69 -18.15
CA ALA A 304 0.38 0.31 -18.62
C ALA A 304 1.52 1.07 -17.93
N LEU A 305 1.24 2.01 -17.02
CA LEU A 305 2.29 2.68 -16.27
C LEU A 305 3.04 1.66 -15.39
N PRO A 306 4.38 1.55 -15.51
CA PRO A 306 5.16 0.65 -14.64
C PRO A 306 5.53 1.36 -13.34
N ASN A 307 5.52 0.63 -12.23
CA ASN A 307 6.17 1.04 -10.99
C ASN A 307 7.70 0.82 -11.05
N LYS A 308 8.42 1.04 -9.95
CA LYS A 308 9.88 0.87 -9.91
C LYS A 308 10.37 -0.56 -10.16
N ASN A 309 9.52 -1.57 -9.96
CA ASN A 309 9.85 -2.97 -10.26
C ASN A 309 9.38 -3.38 -11.67
N GLY A 310 9.04 -2.41 -12.54
CA GLY A 310 8.46 -2.66 -13.85
C GLY A 310 7.04 -3.25 -13.81
N SER A 311 6.43 -3.38 -12.63
CA SER A 311 5.11 -3.99 -12.47
C SER A 311 4.02 -3.00 -12.83
N THR A 312 2.95 -3.49 -13.44
CA THR A 312 1.72 -2.72 -13.68
C THR A 312 0.67 -3.03 -12.62
N ALA A 313 -0.43 -2.27 -12.58
CA ALA A 313 -1.56 -2.58 -11.70
C ALA A 313 -2.10 -4.01 -11.90
N LEU A 314 -2.10 -4.51 -13.15
CA LEU A 314 -2.51 -5.89 -13.44
C LEU A 314 -1.57 -6.93 -12.80
N HIS A 315 -0.25 -6.70 -12.84
CA HIS A 315 0.72 -7.57 -12.15
C HIS A 315 0.43 -7.64 -10.66
N MET A 316 0.19 -6.51 -10.01
CA MET A 316 -0.04 -6.45 -8.56
C MET A 316 -1.36 -7.13 -8.15
N ALA A 317 -2.45 -6.90 -8.88
CA ALA A 317 -3.72 -7.61 -8.63
C ALA A 317 -3.55 -9.12 -8.81
N THR A 318 -2.79 -9.52 -9.84
CA THR A 318 -2.60 -10.92 -10.20
C THR A 318 -1.71 -11.66 -9.19
N GLU A 319 -0.59 -11.06 -8.78
CA GLU A 319 0.32 -11.60 -7.76
C GLU A 319 -0.41 -11.83 -6.43
N ARG A 320 -1.34 -10.94 -6.08
CA ARG A 320 -2.16 -11.03 -4.88
C ARG A 320 -3.40 -11.91 -5.02
N GLY A 321 -3.68 -12.43 -6.23
CA GLY A 321 -4.81 -13.31 -6.47
C GLY A 321 -6.18 -12.63 -6.45
N HIS A 322 -6.24 -11.30 -6.63
CA HIS A 322 -7.48 -10.53 -6.62
C HIS A 322 -8.25 -10.68 -7.95
N SER A 323 -8.85 -11.84 -8.13
CA SER A 323 -9.48 -12.28 -9.39
C SER A 323 -10.55 -11.31 -9.93
N GLU A 324 -11.40 -10.74 -9.07
CA GLU A 324 -12.41 -9.75 -9.48
C GLU A 324 -11.78 -8.43 -9.95
N THR A 325 -10.68 -8.00 -9.31
CA THR A 325 -9.93 -6.83 -9.76
C THR A 325 -9.24 -7.09 -11.09
N VAL A 326 -8.67 -8.28 -11.28
CA VAL A 326 -8.09 -8.71 -12.56
C VAL A 326 -9.15 -8.69 -13.65
N LYS A 327 -10.31 -9.31 -13.42
CA LYS A 327 -11.43 -9.30 -14.35
C LYS A 327 -11.88 -7.89 -14.70
N CYS A 328 -12.08 -7.03 -13.70
CA CYS A 328 -12.43 -5.62 -13.89
C CYS A 328 -11.43 -4.89 -14.80
N ILE A 329 -10.12 -5.08 -14.58
CA ILE A 329 -9.08 -4.50 -15.43
C ILE A 329 -9.18 -5.02 -16.86
N LEU A 330 -9.30 -6.34 -17.06
CA LEU A 330 -9.35 -6.96 -18.38
C LEU A 330 -10.60 -6.53 -19.16
N ASP A 331 -11.78 -6.54 -18.53
CA ASP A 331 -13.06 -6.13 -19.14
C ASP A 331 -13.09 -4.64 -19.49
N SER A 332 -12.25 -3.82 -18.84
CA SER A 332 -12.20 -2.37 -19.08
C SER A 332 -11.39 -1.96 -20.32
N VAL A 333 -10.60 -2.88 -20.88
CA VAL A 333 -9.68 -2.65 -22.00
C VAL A 333 -10.24 -3.29 -23.27
N ALA A 334 -10.16 -2.59 -24.40
CA ALA A 334 -10.59 -3.15 -25.68
C ALA A 334 -9.73 -4.36 -26.06
N SER A 335 -10.35 -5.42 -26.59
CA SER A 335 -9.67 -6.68 -26.93
C SER A 335 -8.47 -6.49 -27.86
N SER A 336 -8.50 -5.51 -28.76
CA SER A 336 -7.38 -5.17 -29.67
C SER A 336 -6.15 -4.61 -28.97
N GLU A 337 -6.32 -4.06 -27.77
CA GLU A 337 -5.25 -3.45 -26.95
C GLU A 337 -4.80 -4.36 -25.80
N LEU A 338 -5.57 -5.41 -25.48
CA LEU A 338 -5.32 -6.25 -24.30
C LEU A 338 -3.95 -6.94 -24.33
N ASN A 339 -3.52 -7.37 -25.52
CA ASN A 339 -2.17 -7.92 -25.72
C ASN A 339 -1.07 -6.98 -25.25
N LYS A 340 -1.23 -5.66 -25.40
CA LYS A 340 -0.21 -4.69 -24.96
C LYS A 340 -0.06 -4.72 -23.46
N LEU A 341 -1.15 -4.83 -22.71
CA LEU A 341 -1.14 -4.89 -21.25
C LEU A 341 -0.63 -6.23 -20.74
N LEU A 342 -1.10 -7.34 -21.32
CA LEU A 342 -0.75 -8.69 -20.88
C LEU A 342 0.69 -9.10 -21.19
N LEU A 343 1.28 -8.54 -22.26
CA LEU A 343 2.67 -8.78 -22.63
C LEU A 343 3.67 -7.86 -21.92
N MET A 344 3.20 -6.90 -21.11
CA MET A 344 4.11 -6.12 -20.27
C MET A 344 4.83 -7.04 -19.28
N GLN A 345 6.08 -6.71 -18.99
CA GLN A 345 6.93 -7.49 -18.12
C GLN A 345 7.46 -6.63 -16.99
N THR A 346 7.53 -7.22 -15.80
CA THR A 346 8.28 -6.69 -14.67
C THR A 346 9.79 -6.64 -14.99
N GLU A 347 10.59 -6.04 -14.10
CA GLU A 347 12.05 -6.07 -14.22
C GLU A 347 12.64 -7.48 -14.26
N ASN A 348 11.95 -8.46 -13.68
CA ASN A 348 12.33 -9.88 -13.73
C ASN A 348 11.80 -10.60 -14.98
N GLY A 349 11.31 -9.90 -16.00
CA GLY A 349 10.75 -10.50 -17.22
C GLY A 349 9.38 -11.17 -17.04
N ARG A 350 8.79 -11.09 -15.84
CA ARG A 350 7.50 -11.76 -15.54
C ARG A 350 6.34 -10.97 -16.12
N THR A 351 5.46 -11.67 -16.85
CA THR A 351 4.14 -11.17 -17.25
C THR A 351 3.09 -11.41 -16.17
N ALA A 352 1.88 -10.85 -16.33
CA ALA A 352 0.76 -11.14 -15.44
C ALA A 352 0.46 -12.65 -15.34
N LEU A 353 0.63 -13.42 -16.43
CA LEU A 353 0.43 -14.87 -16.40
C LEU A 353 1.46 -15.59 -15.51
N HIS A 354 2.71 -15.11 -15.46
CA HIS A 354 3.72 -15.63 -14.53
C HIS A 354 3.33 -15.36 -13.07
N CYS A 355 2.84 -14.15 -12.77
CA CYS A 355 2.33 -13.82 -11.44
C CYS A 355 1.14 -14.71 -11.05
N ALA A 356 0.24 -14.99 -12.00
CA ALA A 356 -0.94 -15.82 -11.77
C ALA A 356 -0.54 -17.25 -11.42
N ALA A 357 0.41 -17.80 -12.18
CA ALA A 357 1.01 -19.11 -11.94
C ALA A 357 1.65 -19.26 -10.56
N THR A 358 2.10 -18.15 -9.95
CA THR A 358 2.65 -18.16 -8.59
C THR A 358 1.64 -17.96 -7.46
N SER A 359 0.44 -17.46 -7.78
CA SER A 359 -0.55 -17.03 -6.78
C SER A 359 -1.48 -18.13 -6.26
N ASP A 360 -1.39 -19.36 -6.78
CA ASP A 360 -2.27 -20.52 -6.46
C ASP A 360 -3.77 -20.23 -6.66
N GLN A 361 -4.11 -19.28 -7.55
CA GLN A 361 -5.48 -18.88 -7.84
C GLN A 361 -5.85 -19.18 -9.30
N LEU A 362 -6.38 -20.39 -9.53
CA LEU A 362 -6.87 -20.85 -10.83
C LEU A 362 -7.86 -19.86 -11.48
N HIS A 363 -8.69 -19.17 -10.69
CA HIS A 363 -9.66 -18.20 -11.20
C HIS A 363 -9.01 -17.00 -11.90
N THR A 364 -7.96 -16.44 -11.30
CA THR A 364 -7.23 -15.31 -11.88
C THR A 364 -6.57 -15.69 -13.20
N LEU A 365 -5.97 -16.88 -13.22
CA LEU A 365 -5.35 -17.42 -14.42
C LEU A 365 -6.36 -17.68 -15.54
N LYS A 366 -7.53 -18.23 -15.21
CA LYS A 366 -8.64 -18.42 -16.16
C LYS A 366 -9.05 -17.11 -16.81
N TYR A 367 -9.26 -16.06 -16.01
CA TYR A 367 -9.61 -14.74 -16.56
C TYR A 367 -8.55 -14.21 -17.54
N ILE A 368 -7.26 -14.40 -17.26
CA ILE A 368 -6.18 -13.97 -18.16
C ILE A 368 -6.18 -14.78 -19.46
N VAL A 369 -6.33 -16.10 -19.37
CA VAL A 369 -6.31 -17.00 -20.54
C VAL A 369 -7.55 -16.79 -21.42
N ASP A 370 -8.73 -16.67 -20.81
CA ASP A 370 -10.00 -16.51 -21.51
C ASP A 370 -10.16 -15.13 -22.16
N ALA A 371 -9.39 -14.13 -21.70
CA ALA A 371 -9.46 -12.76 -22.23
C ALA A 371 -8.76 -12.59 -23.59
N LEU A 372 -7.89 -13.52 -24.00
CA LEU A 372 -7.21 -13.48 -25.30
C LEU A 372 -7.76 -14.52 -26.29
N PRO A 373 -7.89 -14.18 -27.58
CA PRO A 373 -8.17 -15.18 -28.59
C PRO A 373 -6.99 -16.14 -28.75
N ALA A 374 -7.28 -17.39 -29.14
CA ALA A 374 -6.26 -18.45 -29.26
C ALA A 374 -5.05 -18.06 -30.15
N ALA A 375 -5.27 -17.24 -31.19
CA ALA A 375 -4.22 -16.77 -32.09
C ALA A 375 -3.15 -15.93 -31.37
N ASP A 376 -3.53 -15.19 -30.33
CA ASP A 376 -2.63 -14.31 -29.58
C ASP A 376 -2.14 -14.95 -28.28
N LEU A 377 -2.87 -15.94 -27.75
CA LEU A 377 -2.55 -16.64 -26.51
C LEU A 377 -1.14 -17.25 -26.55
N TYR A 378 -0.73 -17.83 -27.68
CA TYR A 378 0.60 -18.44 -27.81
C TYR A 378 1.72 -17.45 -27.47
N LYS A 379 1.59 -16.20 -27.92
CA LYS A 379 2.59 -15.15 -27.68
C LYS A 379 2.73 -14.81 -26.20
N LEU A 380 1.64 -14.87 -25.44
CA LEU A 380 1.65 -14.63 -23.99
C LEU A 380 2.25 -15.80 -23.22
N ILE A 381 1.83 -17.03 -23.53
CA ILE A 381 2.29 -18.23 -22.80
C ILE A 381 3.76 -18.55 -23.06
N SER A 382 4.30 -18.16 -24.23
CA SER A 382 5.68 -18.43 -24.63
C SER A 382 6.67 -17.42 -24.06
N VAL A 383 6.21 -16.36 -23.38
CA VAL A 383 7.13 -15.40 -22.76
C VAL A 383 7.93 -16.12 -21.66
N GLN A 384 9.24 -15.88 -21.64
CA GLN A 384 10.15 -16.37 -20.63
C GLN A 384 10.60 -15.21 -19.74
N ASP A 385 10.63 -15.45 -18.44
CA ASP A 385 11.17 -14.51 -17.46
C ASP A 385 12.71 -14.46 -17.49
N THR A 386 13.35 -13.68 -16.61
CA THR A 386 14.82 -13.56 -16.55
C THR A 386 15.54 -14.88 -16.25
N SER A 387 14.85 -15.87 -15.71
CA SER A 387 15.36 -17.22 -15.46
C SER A 387 15.05 -18.19 -16.61
N GLY A 388 14.53 -17.69 -17.73
CA GLY A 388 14.08 -18.50 -18.86
C GLY A 388 12.77 -19.23 -18.59
N GLU A 389 12.07 -18.94 -17.50
CA GLU A 389 10.89 -19.69 -17.10
C GLU A 389 9.65 -19.15 -17.78
N THR A 390 8.85 -20.05 -18.36
CA THR A 390 7.48 -19.73 -18.75
C THR A 390 6.54 -19.90 -17.55
N ALA A 391 5.31 -19.38 -17.65
CA ALA A 391 4.29 -19.59 -16.62
C ALA A 391 4.08 -21.09 -16.28
N PHE A 392 4.22 -21.99 -17.26
CA PHE A 392 4.09 -23.44 -17.06
C PHE A 392 5.19 -24.01 -16.14
N HIS A 393 6.42 -23.50 -16.24
CA HIS A 393 7.50 -23.87 -15.33
C HIS A 393 7.16 -23.46 -13.89
N ASN A 394 6.63 -22.25 -13.69
CA ASN A 394 6.21 -21.75 -12.37
C ASN A 394 5.08 -22.61 -11.76
N VAL A 395 4.05 -22.95 -12.54
CA VAL A 395 2.96 -23.82 -12.06
C VAL A 395 3.50 -25.21 -11.69
N ALA A 396 4.38 -25.79 -12.53
CA ALA A 396 5.02 -27.06 -12.23
C ALA A 396 5.87 -26.99 -10.95
N LYS A 397 6.64 -25.91 -10.72
CA LYS A 397 7.41 -25.72 -9.47
C LYS A 397 6.52 -25.70 -8.23
N ASN A 398 5.35 -25.08 -8.32
CA ASN A 398 4.39 -24.94 -7.23
C ASN A 398 3.55 -26.21 -6.96
N LYS A 399 3.66 -27.22 -7.82
CA LYS A 399 2.88 -28.46 -7.74
C LYS A 399 1.36 -28.27 -7.90
N ASP A 400 0.95 -27.20 -8.57
CA ASP A 400 -0.47 -26.93 -8.85
C ASP A 400 -0.94 -27.71 -10.09
N LYS A 401 -1.40 -28.94 -9.82
CA LYS A 401 -1.87 -29.86 -10.84
C LYS A 401 -3.10 -29.36 -11.61
N GLU A 402 -4.01 -28.63 -10.96
CA GLU A 402 -5.28 -28.26 -11.57
C GLU A 402 -5.08 -27.11 -12.55
N THR A 403 -4.27 -26.12 -12.17
CA THR A 403 -3.87 -25.04 -13.05
C THR A 403 -3.04 -25.52 -14.24
N LEU A 404 -2.11 -26.46 -14.03
CA LEU A 404 -1.31 -26.96 -15.15
C LEU A 404 -2.16 -27.77 -16.13
N LYS A 405 -3.07 -28.62 -15.64
CA LYS A 405 -4.02 -29.35 -16.50
C LYS A 405 -4.91 -28.40 -17.30
N PHE A 406 -5.43 -27.35 -16.67
CA PHE A 406 -6.21 -26.33 -17.35
C PHE A 406 -5.39 -25.65 -18.45
N LEU A 407 -4.18 -25.17 -18.12
CA LEU A 407 -3.28 -24.51 -19.08
C LEU A 407 -2.91 -25.41 -20.26
N LEU A 408 -2.69 -26.71 -20.05
CA LEU A 408 -2.39 -27.65 -21.13
C LEU A 408 -3.62 -27.95 -21.99
N GLY A 409 -4.81 -27.98 -21.38
CA GLY A 409 -6.08 -28.27 -22.06
C GLY A 409 -6.60 -27.15 -22.97
N VAL A 410 -6.14 -25.90 -22.77
CA VAL A 410 -6.52 -24.76 -23.64
C VAL A 410 -5.68 -24.65 -24.91
N LEU A 411 -4.60 -25.42 -25.04
CA LEU A 411 -3.66 -25.31 -26.14
C LEU A 411 -4.01 -26.21 -27.32
N SER A 412 -3.68 -25.74 -28.53
CA SER A 412 -3.64 -26.62 -29.71
C SER A 412 -2.50 -27.63 -29.56
N THR A 413 -2.58 -28.78 -30.24
CA THR A 413 -1.51 -29.79 -30.21
C THR A 413 -0.16 -29.24 -30.70
N ALA A 414 -0.18 -28.36 -31.71
CA ALA A 414 1.01 -27.74 -32.25
C ALA A 414 1.68 -26.79 -31.24
N ASP A 415 0.89 -26.05 -30.47
CA ASP A 415 1.40 -25.12 -29.46
C ASP A 415 1.84 -25.84 -28.19
N LEU A 416 1.15 -26.94 -27.83
CA LEU A 416 1.48 -27.83 -26.74
C LEU A 416 2.91 -28.38 -26.87
N CYS A 417 3.26 -28.96 -28.03
CA CYS A 417 4.60 -29.51 -28.23
C CYS A 417 5.68 -28.43 -28.16
N LYS A 418 5.41 -27.24 -28.70
CA LYS A 418 6.35 -26.12 -28.64
C LYS A 418 6.58 -25.66 -27.21
N ILE A 419 5.51 -25.40 -26.43
CA ILE A 419 5.63 -24.89 -25.07
C ILE A 419 6.29 -25.90 -24.12
N LEU A 420 6.00 -27.19 -24.29
CA LEU A 420 6.61 -28.26 -23.49
C LEU A 420 8.09 -28.46 -23.81
N SER A 421 8.53 -28.05 -25.01
CA SER A 421 9.93 -28.10 -25.44
C SER A 421 10.74 -26.87 -25.03
N VAL A 422 10.10 -25.81 -24.50
CA VAL A 422 10.81 -24.62 -24.02
C VAL A 422 11.66 -24.99 -22.81
N GLN A 423 12.93 -24.61 -22.84
CA GLN A 423 13.90 -24.82 -21.77
C GLN A 423 14.15 -23.52 -21.01
N ASN A 424 14.23 -23.59 -19.68
CA ASN A 424 14.66 -22.49 -18.84
C ASN A 424 16.19 -22.29 -18.88
N ALA A 425 16.71 -21.36 -18.09
CA ALA A 425 18.15 -21.08 -18.03
C ALA A 425 19.00 -22.30 -17.60
N SER A 426 18.43 -23.25 -16.86
CA SER A 426 19.11 -24.51 -16.48
C SER A 426 18.94 -25.62 -17.52
N GLY A 427 18.30 -25.34 -18.66
CA GLY A 427 17.96 -26.32 -19.68
C GLY A 427 16.75 -27.19 -19.31
N ASP A 428 16.10 -26.95 -18.17
CA ASP A 428 14.96 -27.75 -17.73
C ASP A 428 13.70 -27.36 -18.48
N THR A 429 12.95 -28.35 -18.95
CA THR A 429 11.58 -28.18 -19.44
C THR A 429 10.57 -28.35 -18.30
N VAL A 430 9.30 -28.02 -18.57
CA VAL A 430 8.18 -28.31 -17.64
C VAL A 430 8.16 -29.77 -17.20
N LEU A 431 8.52 -30.70 -18.10
CA LEU A 431 8.57 -32.13 -17.81
C LEU A 431 9.73 -32.49 -16.87
N HIS A 432 10.89 -31.84 -17.00
CA HIS A 432 12.02 -32.00 -16.06
C HIS A 432 11.60 -31.59 -14.65
N ILE A 433 10.96 -30.41 -14.51
CA ILE A 433 10.49 -29.91 -13.21
C ILE A 433 9.43 -30.83 -12.61
N ALA A 434 8.45 -31.26 -13.41
CA ALA A 434 7.41 -32.19 -12.94
C ALA A 434 8.00 -33.52 -12.46
N ALA A 435 9.02 -34.04 -13.17
CA ALA A 435 9.74 -35.25 -12.81
C ALA A 435 10.58 -35.09 -11.53
N ASP A 436 11.38 -34.03 -11.41
CA ASP A 436 12.17 -33.71 -10.21
C ASP A 436 11.28 -33.57 -8.97
N LYS A 437 10.10 -32.98 -9.12
CA LYS A 437 9.14 -32.81 -8.02
C LYS A 437 8.26 -34.04 -7.76
N ALA A 438 8.51 -35.16 -8.45
CA ALA A 438 7.77 -36.43 -8.36
C ALA A 438 6.25 -36.30 -8.60
N GLN A 439 5.85 -35.47 -9.56
CA GLN A 439 4.45 -35.17 -9.86
C GLN A 439 3.87 -36.15 -10.88
N SER A 440 3.71 -37.41 -10.47
CA SER A 440 3.20 -38.49 -11.34
C SER A 440 1.90 -38.15 -12.07
N ASP A 441 0.95 -37.46 -11.44
CA ASP A 441 -0.31 -37.05 -12.09
C ASP A 441 -0.09 -36.07 -13.25
N ILE A 442 0.84 -35.12 -13.11
CA ILE A 442 1.17 -34.12 -14.13
C ILE A 442 1.95 -34.78 -15.25
N VAL A 443 2.98 -35.57 -14.91
CA VAL A 443 3.77 -36.32 -15.90
C VAL A 443 2.83 -37.22 -16.71
N LYS A 444 1.97 -37.99 -16.05
CA LYS A 444 0.95 -38.81 -16.73
C LYS A 444 0.08 -37.97 -17.66
N HIS A 445 -0.40 -36.81 -17.21
CA HIS A 445 -1.25 -35.96 -18.03
C HIS A 445 -0.52 -35.43 -19.27
N ILE A 446 0.72 -34.95 -19.12
CA ILE A 446 1.56 -34.49 -20.24
C ILE A 446 1.79 -35.63 -21.24
N LEU A 447 2.17 -36.82 -20.77
CA LEU A 447 2.42 -37.97 -21.65
C LEU A 447 1.16 -38.44 -22.40
N ASN A 448 -0.04 -38.25 -21.84
CA ASN A 448 -1.30 -38.56 -22.54
C ASN A 448 -1.67 -37.53 -23.62
N LEU A 449 -1.23 -36.27 -23.48
CA LEU A 449 -1.61 -35.19 -24.39
C LEU A 449 -0.67 -35.09 -25.60
N VAL A 450 0.59 -35.50 -25.44
CA VAL A 450 1.61 -35.38 -26.49
C VAL A 450 1.46 -36.53 -27.51
N PRO A 451 1.39 -36.24 -28.81
CA PRO A 451 1.38 -37.26 -29.86
C PRO A 451 2.59 -38.21 -29.78
N ALA A 452 2.38 -39.49 -30.09
CA ALA A 452 3.40 -40.53 -29.94
C ALA A 452 4.69 -40.26 -30.75
N ASP A 453 4.57 -39.60 -31.89
CA ASP A 453 5.68 -39.21 -32.78
C ASP A 453 6.54 -38.07 -32.23
N GLU A 454 5.98 -37.16 -31.43
CA GLU A 454 6.74 -36.09 -30.75
C GLU A 454 7.15 -36.48 -29.32
N LEU A 455 6.57 -37.55 -28.77
CA LEU A 455 6.78 -37.96 -27.38
C LEU A 455 8.25 -38.30 -27.10
N PHE A 456 8.88 -39.13 -27.94
CA PHE A 456 10.29 -39.49 -27.76
C PHE A 456 11.19 -38.26 -27.78
N LYS A 457 10.94 -37.34 -28.71
CA LYS A 457 11.69 -36.09 -28.82
C LYS A 457 11.58 -35.26 -27.54
N LEU A 458 10.37 -35.07 -27.01
CA LEU A 458 10.15 -34.32 -25.77
C LEU A 458 10.86 -34.94 -24.56
N VAL A 459 10.74 -36.26 -24.35
CA VAL A 459 11.36 -36.94 -23.19
C VAL A 459 12.88 -37.04 -23.30
N SER A 460 13.42 -36.94 -24.52
CA SER A 460 14.86 -37.01 -24.81
C SER A 460 15.58 -35.67 -24.65
N ILE A 461 14.86 -34.56 -24.45
CA ILE A 461 15.45 -33.24 -24.20
C ILE A 461 16.35 -33.33 -22.97
N GLN A 462 17.55 -32.75 -23.08
CA GLN A 462 18.56 -32.74 -22.03
C GLN A 462 18.74 -31.33 -21.47
N ASN A 463 18.84 -31.22 -20.15
CA ASN A 463 19.16 -29.98 -19.45
C ASN A 463 20.68 -29.67 -19.49
N GLU A 464 21.14 -28.64 -18.79
CA GLU A 464 22.57 -28.25 -18.74
C GLU A 464 23.48 -29.37 -18.21
N ASN A 465 22.98 -30.24 -17.32
CA ASN A 465 23.68 -31.42 -16.80
C ASN A 465 23.62 -32.61 -17.76
N LYS A 466 23.09 -32.43 -18.98
CA LYS A 466 22.76 -33.50 -19.93
C LYS A 466 21.75 -34.53 -19.38
N GLU A 467 21.00 -34.17 -18.34
CA GLU A 467 20.00 -35.04 -17.73
C GLU A 467 18.68 -34.87 -18.49
N THR A 468 17.99 -35.99 -18.72
CA THR A 468 16.61 -35.98 -19.22
C THR A 468 15.61 -35.92 -18.07
N ALA A 469 14.35 -35.61 -18.35
CA ALA A 469 13.29 -35.68 -17.34
C ALA A 469 13.20 -37.05 -16.65
N VAL A 470 13.60 -38.11 -17.35
CA VAL A 470 13.64 -39.45 -16.78
C VAL A 470 14.78 -39.58 -15.76
N HIS A 471 15.98 -39.05 -16.04
CA HIS A 471 17.06 -38.98 -15.04
C HIS A 471 16.57 -38.31 -13.74
N GLN A 472 15.87 -37.18 -13.85
CA GLN A 472 15.29 -36.47 -12.70
C GLN A 472 14.26 -37.32 -11.93
N ALA A 473 13.38 -38.03 -12.65
CA ALA A 473 12.38 -38.90 -12.02
C ALA A 473 13.04 -40.01 -11.19
N PHE A 474 14.13 -40.61 -11.68
CA PHE A 474 14.86 -41.66 -10.95
C PHE A 474 15.65 -41.14 -9.74
N ASN A 475 16.13 -39.89 -9.82
CA ASN A 475 16.89 -39.25 -8.74
C ASN A 475 16.01 -38.98 -7.50
N GLN A 476 14.78 -38.49 -7.72
CA GLN A 476 13.94 -37.98 -6.63
C GLN A 476 12.83 -38.95 -6.18
N ASP A 477 12.32 -39.80 -7.08
CA ASP A 477 11.16 -40.66 -6.79
C ASP A 477 11.57 -42.00 -6.15
N LYS A 478 11.63 -42.02 -4.81
CA LYS A 478 11.84 -43.27 -4.03
C LYS A 478 10.77 -44.34 -4.27
N THR A 479 9.63 -44.02 -4.87
CA THR A 479 8.55 -44.97 -5.17
C THR A 479 8.55 -45.44 -6.62
N MET A 480 9.40 -44.85 -7.48
CA MET A 480 9.54 -45.17 -8.91
C MET A 480 8.24 -44.97 -9.72
N LYS A 481 7.21 -44.33 -9.15
CA LYS A 481 5.91 -44.17 -9.79
C LYS A 481 5.99 -43.30 -11.03
N THR A 482 6.70 -42.18 -10.92
CA THR A 482 6.90 -41.20 -11.98
C THR A 482 7.80 -41.78 -13.08
N ALA A 483 8.85 -42.49 -12.69
CA ALA A 483 9.75 -43.17 -13.60
C ALA A 483 9.04 -44.27 -14.43
N LYS A 484 8.17 -45.07 -13.79
CA LYS A 484 7.38 -46.13 -14.46
C LYS A 484 6.45 -45.60 -15.54
N LEU A 485 5.90 -44.39 -15.36
CA LEU A 485 5.04 -43.78 -16.38
C LEU A 485 5.77 -43.58 -17.71
N PHE A 486 7.06 -43.28 -17.72
CA PHE A 486 7.80 -43.16 -18.98
C PHE A 486 7.94 -44.53 -19.70
N ILE A 487 8.03 -45.62 -18.94
CA ILE A 487 8.09 -46.99 -19.46
C ILE A 487 6.76 -47.39 -20.10
N ASP A 488 5.66 -47.11 -19.39
CA ASP A 488 4.31 -47.53 -19.81
C ASP A 488 3.84 -46.80 -21.09
N TYR A 489 4.37 -45.60 -21.35
CA TYR A 489 3.92 -44.73 -22.44
C TYR A 489 4.84 -44.74 -23.67
N LEU A 490 6.11 -45.11 -23.54
CA LEU A 490 7.05 -45.15 -24.66
C LEU A 490 7.10 -46.55 -25.31
N PRO A 491 7.18 -46.66 -26.64
CA PRO A 491 7.50 -47.93 -27.29
C PRO A 491 8.83 -48.50 -26.78
N ALA A 492 8.92 -49.83 -26.66
CA ALA A 492 10.10 -50.50 -26.09
C ALA A 492 11.43 -50.11 -26.76
N ALA A 493 11.43 -49.89 -28.08
CA ALA A 493 12.63 -49.46 -28.82
C ALA A 493 13.10 -48.05 -28.42
N ASP A 494 12.16 -47.11 -28.29
CA ASP A 494 12.43 -45.73 -27.91
C ASP A 494 12.85 -45.63 -26.44
N TYR A 495 12.22 -46.44 -25.60
CA TYR A 495 12.58 -46.54 -24.19
C TYR A 495 14.03 -47.02 -23.98
N VAL A 496 14.46 -48.05 -24.72
CA VAL A 496 15.86 -48.52 -24.67
C VAL A 496 16.83 -47.43 -25.09
N ASN A 497 16.53 -46.69 -26.16
CA ASN A 497 17.36 -45.57 -26.60
C ASN A 497 17.43 -44.46 -25.52
N LEU A 498 16.33 -44.19 -24.84
CA LEU A 498 16.27 -43.21 -23.76
C LEU A 498 17.12 -43.62 -22.55
N LEU A 499 17.12 -44.90 -22.18
CA LEU A 499 17.94 -45.46 -21.10
C LEU A 499 19.45 -45.41 -21.38
N LEU A 500 19.85 -45.32 -22.65
CA LEU A 500 21.26 -45.21 -23.06
C LEU A 500 21.81 -43.78 -23.01
N ILE A 501 20.94 -42.77 -22.85
CA ILE A 501 21.37 -41.38 -22.72
C ILE A 501 22.18 -41.23 -21.42
N GLN A 502 23.31 -40.53 -21.52
CA GLN A 502 24.22 -40.26 -20.41
C GLN A 502 24.16 -38.80 -19.97
N ASN A 503 24.23 -38.56 -18.66
CA ASN A 503 24.41 -37.23 -18.09
C ASN A 503 25.87 -36.74 -18.21
N CYS A 504 26.16 -35.56 -17.67
CA CYS A 504 27.52 -34.97 -17.68
C CYS A 504 28.54 -35.77 -16.86
N PHE A 505 28.10 -36.67 -15.98
CA PHE A 505 28.93 -37.61 -15.22
C PHE A 505 29.12 -38.96 -15.94
N SER A 506 28.66 -39.08 -17.19
CA SER A 506 28.64 -40.35 -17.96
C SER A 506 27.75 -41.43 -17.34
N GLU A 507 26.84 -41.07 -16.44
CA GLU A 507 25.90 -41.97 -15.83
C GLU A 507 24.68 -42.10 -16.74
N THR A 508 24.31 -43.35 -17.05
CA THR A 508 23.01 -43.62 -17.67
C THR A 508 21.90 -43.60 -16.61
N ILE A 509 20.65 -43.60 -17.05
CA ILE A 509 19.47 -43.72 -16.18
C ILE A 509 19.58 -44.95 -15.25
N ALA A 510 20.15 -46.06 -15.74
CA ALA A 510 20.38 -47.25 -14.93
C ALA A 510 21.42 -47.03 -13.82
N HIS A 511 22.46 -46.23 -14.05
CA HIS A 511 23.44 -45.87 -13.02
C HIS A 511 22.78 -45.00 -11.93
N VAL A 512 22.02 -43.98 -12.32
CA VAL A 512 21.28 -43.11 -11.38
C VAL A 512 20.29 -43.93 -10.55
N ALA A 513 19.55 -44.84 -11.18
CA ALA A 513 18.63 -45.74 -10.48
C ALA A 513 19.34 -46.67 -9.49
N ALA A 514 20.51 -47.20 -9.85
CA ALA A 514 21.31 -48.10 -9.01
C ALA A 514 21.83 -47.41 -7.73
N CYS A 515 22.32 -46.18 -7.87
CA CYS A 515 22.92 -45.41 -6.79
C CYS A 515 21.92 -45.04 -5.69
N ILE A 516 20.65 -44.81 -6.04
CA ILE A 516 19.65 -44.21 -5.13
C ILE A 516 18.64 -45.24 -4.61
N ASN A 517 18.21 -46.19 -5.44
CA ASN A 517 17.10 -47.11 -5.11
C ASN A 517 17.54 -48.53 -4.73
N GLY A 518 18.85 -48.80 -4.73
CA GLY A 518 19.43 -50.11 -4.47
C GLY A 518 19.20 -51.11 -5.62
N LYS A 519 20.09 -52.12 -5.70
CA LYS A 519 20.13 -53.10 -6.81
C LYS A 519 18.81 -53.84 -7.09
N ASN A 520 17.93 -53.99 -6.09
CA ASN A 520 16.72 -54.81 -6.20
C ASN A 520 15.58 -54.17 -7.01
N ARG A 521 15.69 -52.90 -7.43
CA ARG A 521 14.65 -52.20 -8.20
C ARG A 521 14.99 -51.98 -9.66
N LEU A 522 16.18 -52.39 -10.11
CA LEU A 522 16.58 -52.33 -11.52
C LEU A 522 15.82 -53.36 -12.38
N ALA A 523 15.52 -54.54 -11.82
CA ALA A 523 14.72 -55.56 -12.49
C ALA A 523 13.27 -55.12 -12.78
N ASP A 524 12.75 -54.16 -12.00
CA ASP A 524 11.42 -53.57 -12.20
C ASP A 524 11.37 -52.51 -13.32
N ILE A 525 12.54 -52.10 -13.85
CA ILE A 525 12.68 -51.03 -14.87
C ILE A 525 12.65 -51.63 -16.29
N SER A 526 13.05 -52.90 -16.45
CA SER A 526 12.72 -53.71 -17.63
C SER A 526 13.12 -55.17 -17.36
N PRO A 527 12.21 -56.15 -17.47
CA PRO A 527 12.58 -57.57 -17.33
C PRO A 527 13.50 -58.08 -18.45
N ASP A 528 13.70 -57.30 -19.53
CA ASP A 528 14.51 -57.66 -20.70
C ASP A 528 15.96 -57.12 -20.66
N ILE A 529 16.33 -56.33 -19.64
CA ILE A 529 17.71 -55.85 -19.45
C ILE A 529 18.42 -56.80 -18.49
N ASP A 530 19.19 -57.74 -19.06
CA ASP A 530 19.99 -58.71 -18.30
C ASP A 530 21.18 -57.99 -17.64
N SER A 531 20.98 -57.45 -16.43
CA SER A 531 22.05 -56.81 -15.66
C SER A 531 22.97 -57.87 -15.04
N LYS A 532 24.04 -58.27 -15.75
CA LYS A 532 25.12 -59.07 -15.16
C LYS A 532 26.23 -58.18 -14.59
N PRO A 533 26.57 -58.29 -13.29
CA PRO A 533 27.67 -57.53 -12.71
C PRO A 533 29.02 -58.17 -13.07
N ARG A 534 30.01 -57.35 -13.48
CA ARG A 534 31.43 -57.64 -13.26
C ARG A 534 32.00 -56.68 -12.23
N GLY A 535 33.04 -57.12 -11.53
CA GLY A 535 33.55 -56.58 -10.26
C GLY A 535 34.08 -55.14 -10.27
N ASP A 536 33.91 -54.38 -11.34
CA ASP A 536 34.54 -53.08 -11.55
C ASP A 536 33.52 -51.94 -11.75
N GLY A 537 32.26 -52.12 -11.34
CA GLY A 537 31.25 -51.05 -11.31
C GLY A 537 30.61 -50.65 -12.65
N GLU A 538 31.06 -51.21 -13.79
CA GLU A 538 30.41 -50.99 -15.09
C GLU A 538 29.15 -51.86 -15.26
N ILE A 539 28.01 -51.22 -15.54
CA ILE A 539 26.77 -51.88 -15.97
C ILE A 539 26.69 -51.80 -17.50
N ILE A 540 26.96 -52.90 -18.19
CA ILE A 540 26.75 -53.00 -19.64
C ILE A 540 25.28 -53.35 -19.90
N MET A 541 24.52 -52.45 -20.51
CA MET A 541 23.19 -52.75 -21.02
C MET A 541 23.31 -53.43 -22.39
N GLY A 542 22.99 -54.72 -22.46
CA GLY A 542 22.93 -55.47 -23.72
C GLY A 542 21.51 -55.97 -24.00
N CYS A 543 20.99 -55.73 -25.21
CA CYS A 543 19.76 -56.37 -25.69
C CYS A 543 19.93 -57.89 -25.78
N SER A 544 19.13 -58.63 -25.01
CA SER A 544 18.96 -60.07 -25.19
C SER A 544 18.26 -60.34 -26.53
N LYS A 545 19.04 -60.62 -27.58
CA LYS A 545 18.52 -61.36 -28.74
C LYS A 545 18.27 -62.80 -28.31
N LYS A 546 17.05 -63.10 -27.86
CA LYS A 546 16.52 -64.47 -27.91
C LYS A 546 15.40 -64.56 -28.93
N ASN A 547 15.81 -64.61 -30.20
CA ASN A 547 15.07 -65.38 -31.20
C ASN A 547 15.33 -66.86 -30.93
N LYS A 548 14.31 -67.58 -30.47
CA LYS A 548 13.89 -68.86 -31.05
C LYS A 548 12.48 -69.20 -30.58
#